data_AF-A0A177NA99-F1
#
_entry.id   AF-A0A177NA99-F1
#
_cell.length_a   1.000
_cell.length_b   1.000
_cell.length_c   1.000
_cell.angle_alpha   90.00
_cell.angle_beta   90.00
_cell.angle_gamma   90.00
#
_symmetry.space_group_name_H-M   'P 1'
#
loop_
_entity.id
_entity.type
_entity.pdbx_description
1 polymer ?
#
loop_
_entity_poly.entity_id
_entity_poly.type
_entity_poly.pdbx_seq_one_letter_code
_entity_poly.pdbx_strand_id
1 'polypeptide(L)'
;MFDRVMLPIWLALVLACSYANALAQTPTVGIVYPEVREPYRSVFLEIARGMEQELGRPVARYLLSERDTSPERLIADLKNDRIDVVVTLGRAGLAMAKGLVGVLPVVIGATIVRPEEAPQGLTGISLTPAPEAMFDQLKKLVPSVKKITVIYDPRQTAWEIGQAERAAQERGLVLQAQPTASLRDASDSFRQILIDIKDNSIALWLPRENAALDEQALFPEVLREAWEKNFVVFSSNLEHVRKGALFSLYPDNFGMGRSLANLAVQQVQPGGKLEPVKLLRDLLVAVNLRTAEHLGLQFSNQTRREFAMVFPTP
;
A
#
# COMPACT_ATOMS: atom_id res chain seq x y z
N MET A 1 2.04 -65.26 22.68
CA MET A 1 3.12 -64.70 21.83
C MET A 1 2.57 -63.74 20.76
N PHE A 2 1.41 -63.10 20.99
CA PHE A 2 0.76 -62.21 20.01
C PHE A 2 0.65 -60.75 20.49
N ASP A 3 0.81 -60.46 21.79
CA ASP A 3 0.57 -59.11 22.33
C ASP A 3 1.80 -58.18 22.34
N ARG A 4 2.99 -58.68 21.99
CA ARG A 4 4.23 -57.88 22.02
C ARG A 4 4.58 -57.18 20.70
N VAL A 5 3.83 -57.44 19.62
CA VAL A 5 4.06 -56.85 18.29
C VAL A 5 3.04 -55.76 17.95
N MET A 6 1.91 -55.68 18.66
CA MET A 6 0.86 -54.68 18.41
C MET A 6 1.19 -53.28 18.95
N LEU A 7 1.97 -53.18 20.02
CA LEU A 7 2.33 -51.89 20.65
C LEU A 7 3.22 -50.98 19.78
N PRO A 8 4.27 -51.46 19.07
CA PRO A 8 5.07 -50.60 18.20
C PRO A 8 4.34 -50.20 16.91
N ILE A 9 3.36 -50.97 16.45
CA ILE A 9 2.56 -50.66 15.26
C ILE A 9 1.56 -49.53 15.56
N TRP A 10 0.96 -49.53 16.76
CA TRP A 10 0.11 -48.43 17.21
C TRP A 10 0.89 -47.12 17.44
N LEU A 11 2.11 -47.19 17.98
CA LEU A 11 2.96 -45.99 18.12
C LEU A 11 3.38 -45.42 16.75
N ALA A 12 3.69 -46.27 15.76
CA ALA A 12 4.02 -45.84 14.41
C ALA A 12 2.81 -45.23 13.66
N LEU A 13 1.59 -45.71 13.92
CA LEU A 13 0.36 -45.12 13.37
C LEU A 13 0.01 -43.78 14.03
N VAL A 14 0.25 -43.62 15.33
CA VAL A 14 0.03 -42.32 16.01
C VAL A 14 1.10 -41.29 15.62
N LEU A 15 2.35 -41.72 15.38
CA LEU A 15 3.40 -40.86 14.81
C LEU A 15 3.14 -40.52 13.32
N ALA A 16 2.62 -41.45 12.52
CA ALA A 16 2.24 -41.16 11.13
C ALA A 16 1.02 -40.23 11.04
N CYS A 17 0.06 -40.32 11.97
CA CYS A 17 -1.09 -39.42 12.03
C CYS A 17 -0.75 -38.03 12.61
N SER A 18 0.38 -37.86 13.30
CA SER A 18 0.83 -36.54 13.79
C SER A 18 1.72 -35.80 12.78
N TYR A 19 2.31 -36.48 11.80
CA TYR A 19 2.94 -35.85 10.63
C TYR A 19 1.95 -35.52 9.50
N ALA A 20 0.74 -36.06 9.54
CA ALA A 20 -0.33 -35.74 8.59
C ALA A 20 -1.08 -34.44 8.93
N ASN A 21 -0.74 -33.76 10.03
CA ASN A 21 -1.27 -32.44 10.32
C ASN A 21 -0.61 -31.40 9.40
N ALA A 22 -1.36 -31.07 8.35
CA ALA A 22 -1.28 -29.84 7.57
C ALA A 22 -0.02 -29.66 6.70
N LEU A 23 0.12 -30.49 5.67
CA LEU A 23 0.34 -29.87 4.35
C LEU A 23 -0.96 -29.12 4.03
N ALA A 24 -1.10 -27.89 4.55
CA ALA A 24 -2.18 -27.02 4.12
C ALA A 24 -2.07 -26.93 2.60
N GLN A 25 -3.02 -27.55 1.89
CA GLN A 25 -3.03 -27.48 0.43
C GLN A 25 -3.07 -26.00 0.08
N THR A 26 -2.07 -25.52 -0.66
CA THR A 26 -2.06 -24.13 -1.12
C THR A 26 -3.36 -23.91 -1.90
N PRO A 27 -4.18 -22.90 -1.55
CA PRO A 27 -5.45 -22.68 -2.20
C PRO A 27 -5.27 -22.37 -3.69
N THR A 28 -6.27 -22.72 -4.47
CA THR A 28 -6.40 -22.30 -5.86
C THR A 28 -6.88 -20.85 -5.85
N VAL A 29 -6.05 -19.94 -6.35
CA VAL A 29 -6.31 -18.50 -6.32
C VAL A 29 -6.69 -17.99 -7.70
N GLY A 30 -7.82 -17.28 -7.76
CA GLY A 30 -8.25 -16.53 -8.94
C GLY A 30 -7.93 -15.05 -8.79
N ILE A 31 -7.38 -14.42 -9.82
CA ILE A 31 -7.15 -12.97 -9.88
C ILE A 31 -8.14 -12.33 -10.86
N VAL A 32 -8.89 -11.35 -10.38
CA VAL A 32 -9.91 -10.62 -11.15
C VAL A 32 -9.45 -9.18 -11.33
N TYR A 33 -9.24 -8.73 -12.56
CA TYR A 33 -8.72 -7.40 -12.84
C TYR A 33 -9.31 -6.81 -14.12
N PRO A 34 -9.39 -5.47 -14.25
CA PRO A 34 -10.01 -4.85 -15.41
C PRO A 34 -9.19 -5.03 -16.68
N GLU A 35 -9.89 -5.18 -17.80
CA GLU A 35 -9.30 -5.12 -19.12
C GLU A 35 -8.90 -3.67 -19.43
N VAL A 36 -7.61 -3.38 -19.29
CA VAL A 36 -7.04 -2.05 -19.54
C VAL A 36 -5.85 -2.13 -20.48
N ARG A 37 -5.50 -0.99 -21.07
CA ARG A 37 -4.31 -0.85 -21.93
C ARG A 37 -3.04 -0.66 -21.09
N GLU A 38 -1.88 -0.82 -21.74
CA GLU A 38 -0.61 -0.44 -21.14
C GLU A 38 -0.56 1.08 -20.84
N PRO A 39 0.18 1.52 -19.81
CA PRO A 39 1.03 0.72 -18.91
C PRO A 39 0.29 0.08 -17.73
N TYR A 40 -1.00 0.35 -17.54
CA TYR A 40 -1.76 -0.12 -16.38
C TYR A 40 -1.92 -1.64 -16.34
N ARG A 41 -2.00 -2.29 -17.51
CA ARG A 41 -2.06 -3.74 -17.59
C ARG A 41 -0.82 -4.41 -16.99
N SER A 42 0.37 -3.87 -17.24
CA SER A 42 1.62 -4.38 -16.65
C SER A 42 1.60 -4.39 -15.13
N VAL A 43 0.94 -3.43 -14.47
CA VAL A 43 0.79 -3.39 -13.00
C VAL A 43 0.07 -4.64 -12.49
N PHE A 44 -1.07 -4.99 -13.08
CA PHE A 44 -1.82 -6.19 -12.66
C PHE A 44 -1.06 -7.49 -12.94
N LEU A 45 -0.31 -7.55 -14.04
CA LEU A 45 0.53 -8.71 -14.35
C LEU A 45 1.73 -8.84 -13.41
N GLU A 46 2.30 -7.73 -12.96
CA GLU A 46 3.38 -7.72 -11.98
C GLU A 46 2.88 -8.21 -10.61
N ILE A 47 1.69 -7.79 -10.18
CA ILE A 47 1.03 -8.30 -8.99
C ILE A 47 0.78 -9.81 -9.12
N ALA A 48 0.22 -10.25 -10.24
CA ALA A 48 -0.01 -11.68 -10.48
C ALA A 48 1.29 -12.49 -10.42
N ARG A 49 2.39 -12.00 -11.00
CA ARG A 49 3.71 -12.65 -10.91
C ARG A 49 4.21 -12.75 -9.47
N GLY A 50 4.04 -11.69 -8.68
CA GLY A 50 4.36 -11.71 -7.25
C GLY A 50 3.58 -12.77 -6.49
N MET A 51 2.28 -12.88 -6.77
CA MET A 51 1.42 -13.92 -6.19
C MET A 51 1.86 -15.33 -6.59
N GLU A 52 2.13 -15.56 -7.88
CA GLU A 52 2.57 -16.86 -8.39
C GLU A 52 3.89 -17.32 -7.76
N GLN A 53 4.82 -16.38 -7.54
CA GLN A 53 6.08 -16.66 -6.84
C GLN A 53 5.82 -17.08 -5.38
N GLU A 54 4.96 -16.35 -4.66
CA GLU A 54 4.67 -16.65 -3.24
C GLU A 54 3.91 -17.98 -3.07
N LEU A 55 2.95 -18.25 -3.96
CA LEU A 55 2.13 -19.46 -3.92
C LEU A 55 2.88 -20.69 -4.47
N GLY A 56 3.97 -20.50 -5.20
CA GLY A 56 4.70 -21.55 -5.90
C GLY A 56 3.89 -22.23 -7.02
N ARG A 57 2.83 -21.58 -7.51
CA ARG A 57 1.95 -22.09 -8.58
C ARG A 57 1.27 -20.96 -9.35
N PRO A 58 0.79 -21.20 -10.59
CA PRO A 58 0.04 -20.22 -11.35
C PRO A 58 -1.27 -19.79 -10.67
N VAL A 59 -1.70 -18.56 -10.95
CA VAL A 59 -3.03 -18.07 -10.56
C VAL A 59 -3.97 -18.07 -11.78
N ALA A 60 -5.23 -18.44 -11.57
CA ALA A 60 -6.27 -18.31 -12.60
C ALA A 60 -6.58 -16.84 -12.83
N ARG A 61 -6.80 -16.40 -14.08
CA ARG A 61 -6.94 -14.99 -14.44
C ARG A 61 -8.31 -14.72 -15.07
N TYR A 62 -9.04 -13.77 -14.52
CA TYR A 62 -10.37 -13.35 -14.97
C TYR A 62 -10.33 -11.86 -15.32
N LEU A 63 -10.63 -11.54 -16.58
CA LEU A 63 -10.67 -10.18 -17.07
C LEU A 63 -12.08 -9.60 -16.91
N LEU A 64 -12.19 -8.44 -16.26
CA LEU A 64 -13.42 -7.68 -16.23
C LEU A 64 -13.47 -6.74 -17.43
N SER A 65 -14.35 -7.05 -18.38
CA SER A 65 -14.65 -6.15 -19.49
C SER A 65 -15.76 -5.17 -19.09
N GLU A 66 -15.81 -3.99 -19.72
CA GLU A 66 -16.85 -2.98 -19.44
C GLU A 66 -18.28 -3.47 -19.71
N ARG A 67 -18.44 -4.53 -20.51
CA ARG A 67 -19.74 -5.09 -20.88
C ARG A 67 -20.17 -6.28 -20.01
N ASP A 68 -19.27 -6.80 -19.18
CA ASP A 68 -19.49 -8.02 -18.40
C ASP A 68 -19.15 -7.78 -16.93
N THR A 69 -20.07 -7.09 -16.26
CA THR A 69 -19.96 -6.72 -14.84
C THR A 69 -20.93 -7.53 -13.97
N SER A 70 -21.47 -8.65 -14.46
CA SER A 70 -22.39 -9.50 -13.70
C SER A 70 -21.61 -10.32 -12.66
N PRO A 71 -21.83 -10.11 -11.34
CA PRO A 71 -21.20 -10.93 -10.32
C PRO A 71 -21.63 -12.40 -10.43
N GLU A 72 -22.84 -12.68 -10.90
CA GLU A 72 -23.41 -14.02 -10.99
C GLU A 72 -22.65 -14.90 -11.98
N ARG A 73 -22.31 -14.35 -13.15
CA ARG A 73 -21.50 -15.05 -14.15
C ARG A 73 -20.10 -15.34 -13.61
N LEU A 74 -19.45 -14.33 -13.02
CA LEU A 74 -18.13 -14.49 -12.44
C LEU A 74 -18.14 -15.56 -11.32
N ILE A 75 -19.16 -15.58 -10.47
CA ILE A 75 -19.33 -16.60 -9.42
C ILE A 75 -19.44 -18.00 -10.04
N ALA A 76 -20.18 -18.16 -11.15
CA ALA A 76 -20.31 -19.44 -11.83
C ALA A 76 -18.96 -19.91 -12.40
N ASP A 77 -18.22 -19.01 -13.06
CA ASP A 77 -16.88 -19.32 -13.60
C ASP A 77 -15.90 -19.70 -12.48
N LEU A 78 -15.85 -18.93 -11.39
CA LEU A 78 -15.00 -19.21 -10.22
C LEU A 78 -15.32 -20.58 -9.57
N LYS A 79 -16.60 -20.95 -9.49
CA LYS A 79 -17.03 -22.26 -8.96
C LYS A 79 -16.67 -23.41 -9.88
N ASN A 80 -16.87 -23.24 -11.19
CA ASN A 80 -16.54 -24.24 -12.20
C ASN A 80 -15.03 -24.55 -12.19
N ASP A 81 -14.21 -23.52 -12.05
CA ASP A 81 -12.75 -23.63 -11.98
C ASP A 81 -12.22 -24.04 -10.60
N ARG A 82 -13.12 -24.23 -9.62
CA ARG A 82 -12.81 -24.61 -8.23
C ARG A 82 -11.84 -23.65 -7.55
N ILE A 83 -12.08 -22.35 -7.72
CA ILE A 83 -11.32 -21.30 -7.05
C ILE A 83 -11.69 -21.25 -5.56
N ASP A 84 -10.68 -21.39 -4.70
CA ASP A 84 -10.85 -21.38 -3.24
C ASP A 84 -10.93 -19.96 -2.68
N VAL A 85 -10.22 -19.02 -3.31
CA VAL A 85 -10.16 -17.60 -2.92
C VAL A 85 -9.91 -16.72 -4.13
N VAL A 86 -10.56 -15.56 -4.15
CA VAL A 86 -10.42 -14.59 -5.22
C VAL A 86 -9.72 -13.32 -4.75
N VAL A 87 -8.72 -12.87 -5.51
CA VAL A 87 -8.06 -11.58 -5.35
C VAL A 87 -8.59 -10.64 -6.43
N THR A 88 -9.37 -9.64 -6.04
CA THR A 88 -9.87 -8.63 -6.96
C THR A 88 -8.92 -7.43 -6.98
N LEU A 89 -8.69 -6.83 -8.15
CA LEU A 89 -7.75 -5.73 -8.33
C LEU A 89 -8.43 -4.50 -8.95
N GLY A 90 -8.04 -3.32 -8.45
CA GLY A 90 -8.48 -2.04 -9.00
C GLY A 90 -9.91 -1.64 -8.60
N ARG A 91 -10.38 -0.48 -9.08
CA ARG A 91 -11.74 0.02 -8.78
C ARG A 91 -12.85 -0.90 -9.30
N ALA A 92 -12.66 -1.49 -10.49
CA ALA A 92 -13.58 -2.50 -11.02
C ALA A 92 -13.61 -3.75 -10.13
N GLY A 93 -12.45 -4.21 -9.66
CA GLY A 93 -12.35 -5.32 -8.71
C GLY A 93 -13.04 -5.03 -7.37
N LEU A 94 -12.93 -3.79 -6.85
CA LEU A 94 -13.66 -3.37 -5.64
C LEU A 94 -15.17 -3.36 -5.86
N ALA A 95 -15.65 -2.93 -7.03
CA ALA A 95 -17.07 -2.99 -7.36
C ALA A 95 -17.57 -4.44 -7.39
N MET A 96 -16.81 -5.35 -8.00
CA MET A 96 -17.13 -6.79 -8.04
C MET A 96 -17.07 -7.46 -6.66
N ALA A 97 -16.12 -7.07 -5.81
CA ALA A 97 -15.95 -7.63 -4.48
C ALA A 97 -17.23 -7.55 -3.65
N LYS A 98 -18.03 -6.48 -3.79
CA LYS A 98 -19.31 -6.32 -3.08
C LYS A 98 -20.32 -7.44 -3.36
N GLY A 99 -20.33 -7.99 -4.57
CA GLY A 99 -21.20 -9.12 -4.95
C GLY A 99 -20.60 -10.50 -4.66
N LEU A 100 -19.30 -10.56 -4.37
CA LEU A 100 -18.57 -11.81 -4.09
C LEU A 100 -18.46 -12.11 -2.60
N VAL A 101 -18.37 -11.06 -1.77
CA VAL A 101 -18.29 -11.18 -0.31
C VAL A 101 -19.56 -11.87 0.21
N GLY A 102 -19.36 -12.90 1.05
CA GLY A 102 -20.43 -13.76 1.55
C GLY A 102 -20.71 -14.99 0.68
N VAL A 103 -20.19 -15.04 -0.55
CA VAL A 103 -20.26 -16.21 -1.43
C VAL A 103 -18.92 -16.95 -1.48
N LEU A 104 -17.81 -16.20 -1.57
CA LEU A 104 -16.44 -16.72 -1.61
C LEU A 104 -15.52 -15.89 -0.70
N PRO A 105 -14.38 -16.44 -0.27
CA PRO A 105 -13.25 -15.68 0.26
C PRO A 105 -12.75 -14.63 -0.74
N VAL A 106 -12.73 -13.34 -0.37
CA VAL A 106 -12.30 -12.23 -1.24
C VAL A 106 -11.20 -11.40 -0.58
N VAL A 107 -10.15 -11.09 -1.34
CA VAL A 107 -9.10 -10.13 -0.98
C VAL A 107 -9.07 -9.01 -2.03
N ILE A 108 -9.04 -7.75 -1.62
CA ILE A 108 -8.92 -6.58 -2.53
C ILE A 108 -7.48 -6.04 -2.59
N GLY A 109 -7.04 -5.61 -3.77
CA GLY A 109 -5.76 -4.92 -3.95
C GLY A 109 -5.77 -3.91 -5.10
N ALA A 110 -4.62 -3.26 -5.31
CA ALA A 110 -4.36 -2.37 -6.46
C ALA A 110 -5.35 -1.21 -6.65
N THR A 111 -5.98 -0.75 -5.56
CA THR A 111 -6.74 0.50 -5.53
C THR A 111 -6.66 1.13 -4.14
N ILE A 112 -6.89 2.44 -4.05
CA ILE A 112 -7.21 3.06 -2.77
C ILE A 112 -8.59 2.52 -2.34
N VAL A 113 -8.63 1.96 -1.13
CA VAL A 113 -9.83 1.53 -0.44
C VAL A 113 -9.87 2.30 0.87
N ARG A 114 -10.89 3.13 1.04
CA ARG A 114 -11.12 3.86 2.29
C ARG A 114 -11.91 2.97 3.26
N PRO A 115 -11.73 3.12 4.59
CA PRO A 115 -12.44 2.32 5.57
C PRO A 115 -13.97 2.28 5.37
N GLU A 116 -14.57 3.40 4.98
CA GLU A 116 -16.01 3.55 4.72
C GLU A 116 -16.48 2.91 3.40
N GLU A 117 -15.57 2.65 2.46
CA GLU A 117 -15.88 2.00 1.18
C GLU A 117 -15.82 0.46 1.27
N ALA A 118 -15.15 -0.06 2.30
CA ALA A 118 -14.91 -1.49 2.47
C ALA A 118 -16.16 -2.19 3.06
N PRO A 119 -16.82 -3.11 2.31
CA PRO A 119 -17.89 -3.92 2.89
C PRO A 119 -17.38 -4.78 4.04
N GLN A 120 -18.27 -5.12 4.97
CA GLN A 120 -17.94 -5.99 6.09
C GLN A 120 -17.44 -7.35 5.58
N GLY A 121 -16.32 -7.82 6.14
CA GLY A 121 -15.70 -9.08 5.74
C GLY A 121 -14.75 -8.98 4.55
N LEU A 122 -14.58 -7.79 3.96
CA LEU A 122 -13.52 -7.55 2.98
C LEU A 122 -12.17 -7.37 3.66
N THR A 123 -11.20 -8.16 3.24
CA THR A 123 -9.79 -8.00 3.60
C THR A 123 -8.98 -7.56 2.38
N GLY A 124 -7.77 -7.04 2.58
CA GLY A 124 -6.92 -6.63 1.46
C GLY A 124 -5.89 -5.57 1.79
N ILE A 125 -5.36 -4.97 0.73
CA ILE A 125 -4.33 -3.92 0.79
C ILE A 125 -4.81 -2.70 -0.01
N SER A 126 -5.00 -1.58 0.67
CA SER A 126 -5.26 -0.27 0.08
C SER A 126 -3.95 0.34 -0.41
N LEU A 127 -3.94 0.95 -1.61
CA LEU A 127 -2.74 1.57 -2.20
C LEU A 127 -2.22 2.81 -1.46
N THR A 128 -2.90 3.28 -0.42
CA THR A 128 -2.40 4.36 0.43
C THR A 128 -1.19 3.87 1.22
N PRO A 129 0.00 4.49 1.08
CA PRO A 129 1.19 4.13 1.86
C PRO A 129 0.93 4.25 3.36
N ALA A 130 1.39 3.27 4.15
CA ALA A 130 1.32 3.35 5.59
C ALA A 130 2.12 4.57 6.11
N PRO A 131 1.54 5.47 6.93
CA PRO A 131 2.25 6.60 7.52
C PRO A 131 3.51 6.20 8.29
N GLU A 132 3.50 5.03 8.92
CA GLU A 132 4.64 4.39 9.54
C GLU A 132 5.84 4.32 8.60
N ALA A 133 5.64 3.75 7.41
CA ALA A 133 6.69 3.59 6.42
C ALA A 133 7.18 4.94 5.89
N MET A 134 6.27 5.89 5.68
CA MET A 134 6.62 7.24 5.24
C MET A 134 7.50 7.96 6.27
N PHE A 135 7.15 7.86 7.55
CA PHE A 135 7.87 8.57 8.61
C PHE A 135 9.17 7.87 9.01
N ASP A 136 9.23 6.54 8.91
CA ASP A 136 10.49 5.80 9.03
C ASP A 136 11.46 6.19 7.92
N GLN A 137 10.98 6.30 6.67
CA GLN A 137 11.80 6.77 5.56
C GLN A 137 12.24 8.23 5.76
N LEU A 138 11.36 9.11 6.23
CA LEU A 138 11.71 10.50 6.54
C LEU A 138 12.83 10.58 7.59
N LYS A 139 12.71 9.84 8.69
CA LYS A 139 13.75 9.81 9.74
C LYS A 139 15.05 9.19 9.25
N LYS A 140 14.98 8.18 8.38
CA LYS A 140 16.16 7.56 7.77
C LYS A 140 16.94 8.56 6.90
N LEU A 141 16.23 9.37 6.12
CA LEU A 141 16.85 10.35 5.23
C LEU A 141 17.26 11.64 5.95
N VAL A 142 16.42 12.12 6.88
CA VAL A 142 16.59 13.40 7.58
C VAL A 142 16.33 13.23 9.08
N PRO A 143 17.29 12.67 9.85
CA PRO A 143 17.12 12.40 11.27
C PRO A 143 16.86 13.64 12.16
N SER A 144 17.18 14.83 11.65
CA SER A 144 16.96 16.11 12.35
C SER A 144 15.48 16.50 12.42
N VAL A 145 14.62 15.96 11.56
CA VAL A 145 13.18 16.27 11.56
C VAL A 145 12.55 15.85 12.89
N LYS A 146 11.82 16.78 13.50
CA LYS A 146 11.04 16.60 14.75
C LYS A 146 9.55 16.84 14.55
N LYS A 147 9.18 17.65 13.55
CA LYS A 147 7.80 18.01 13.25
C LYS A 147 7.48 17.76 11.79
N ILE A 148 6.30 17.23 11.54
CA ILE A 148 5.69 17.14 10.21
C ILE A 148 4.48 18.05 10.20
N THR A 149 4.35 18.88 9.17
CA THR A 149 3.16 19.70 8.94
C THR A 149 2.45 19.20 7.71
N VAL A 150 1.12 19.16 7.75
CA VAL A 150 0.28 18.75 6.62
C VAL A 150 -1.00 19.59 6.59
N ILE A 151 -1.37 20.06 5.39
CA ILE A 151 -2.68 20.63 5.13
C ILE A 151 -3.50 19.58 4.39
N TYR A 152 -4.75 19.38 4.80
CA TYR A 152 -5.60 18.34 4.25
C TYR A 152 -7.08 18.74 4.18
N ASP A 153 -7.81 18.16 3.22
CA ASP A 153 -9.27 18.24 3.19
C ASP A 153 -9.85 17.11 4.06
N PRO A 154 -10.52 17.42 5.18
CA PRO A 154 -11.05 16.40 6.09
C PRO A 154 -12.12 15.51 5.44
N ARG A 155 -12.73 15.93 4.33
CA ARG A 155 -13.71 15.12 3.58
C ARG A 155 -13.05 14.01 2.77
N GLN A 156 -11.74 14.09 2.53
CA GLN A 156 -11.01 13.14 1.67
C GLN A 156 -10.05 12.26 2.46
N THR A 157 -9.27 12.86 3.37
CA THR A 157 -8.09 12.22 3.96
C THR A 157 -8.05 12.20 5.50
N ALA A 158 -9.13 12.60 6.19
CA ALA A 158 -9.17 12.58 7.66
C ALA A 158 -8.84 11.20 8.27
N TRP A 159 -9.28 10.12 7.63
CA TRP A 159 -9.01 8.75 8.04
C TRP A 159 -7.52 8.36 7.94
N GLU A 160 -6.79 8.94 6.99
CA GLU A 160 -5.34 8.78 6.83
C GLU A 160 -4.59 9.60 7.88
N ILE A 161 -5.04 10.85 8.12
CA ILE A 161 -4.46 11.73 9.13
C ILE A 161 -4.53 11.13 10.54
N GLY A 162 -5.66 10.53 10.95
CA GLY A 162 -5.75 9.88 12.26
C GLY A 162 -4.83 8.65 12.45
N GLN A 163 -4.40 8.01 11.35
CA GLN A 163 -3.36 6.98 11.39
C GLN A 163 -1.96 7.62 11.44
N ALA A 164 -1.76 8.70 10.69
CA ALA A 164 -0.51 9.46 10.68
C ALA A 164 -0.19 10.06 12.06
N GLU A 165 -1.17 10.60 12.78
CA GLU A 165 -0.95 11.13 14.14
C GLU A 165 -0.36 10.08 15.08
N ARG A 166 -0.94 8.87 15.07
CA ARG A 166 -0.44 7.73 15.87
C ARG A 166 0.95 7.31 15.43
N ALA A 167 1.17 7.16 14.12
CA ALA A 167 2.47 6.78 13.57
C ALA A 167 3.57 7.79 13.91
N ALA A 168 3.26 9.09 13.90
CA ALA A 168 4.17 10.16 14.27
C ALA A 168 4.54 10.07 15.76
N GLN A 169 3.53 9.93 16.64
CA GLN A 169 3.74 9.82 18.08
C GLN A 169 4.65 8.64 18.45
N GLU A 170 4.40 7.46 17.88
CA GLU A 170 5.22 6.25 18.10
C GLU A 170 6.68 6.44 17.64
N ARG A 171 6.93 7.38 16.72
CA ARG A 171 8.26 7.69 16.18
C ARG A 171 8.92 8.90 16.83
N GLY A 172 8.29 9.49 17.85
CA GLY A 172 8.78 10.69 18.52
C GLY A 172 8.74 11.93 17.61
N LEU A 173 7.79 11.99 16.69
CA LEU A 173 7.52 13.12 15.81
C LEU A 173 6.23 13.81 16.25
N VAL A 174 6.15 15.12 16.01
CA VAL A 174 4.91 15.89 16.16
C VAL A 174 4.27 16.05 14.79
N LEU A 175 3.03 15.58 14.60
CA LEU A 175 2.24 15.88 13.42
C LEU A 175 1.36 17.10 13.67
N GLN A 176 1.60 18.18 12.94
CA GLN A 176 0.77 19.37 12.88
C GLN A 176 -0.15 19.28 11.67
N ALA A 177 -1.32 18.65 11.85
CA ALA A 177 -2.32 18.53 10.81
C ALA A 177 -3.30 19.72 10.84
N GLN A 178 -3.43 20.41 9.70
CA GLN A 178 -4.29 21.57 9.52
C GLN A 178 -5.41 21.24 8.53
N PRO A 179 -6.67 21.12 8.97
CA PRO A 179 -7.78 20.92 8.06
C PRO A 179 -8.06 22.20 7.26
N THR A 180 -8.53 22.06 6.03
CA THR A 180 -9.06 23.16 5.22
C THR A 180 -10.49 22.91 4.77
N ALA A 181 -11.27 23.97 4.58
CA ALA A 181 -12.60 23.91 3.97
C ALA A 181 -12.61 24.28 2.48
N SER A 182 -11.58 24.99 1.99
CA SER A 182 -11.50 25.51 0.62
C SER A 182 -10.06 25.69 0.12
N LEU A 183 -9.89 25.81 -1.20
CA LEU A 183 -8.59 26.14 -1.81
C LEU A 183 -8.01 27.49 -1.34
N ARG A 184 -8.90 28.45 -1.03
CA ARG A 184 -8.48 29.75 -0.50
C ARG A 184 -7.87 29.62 0.89
N ASP A 185 -8.60 28.98 1.81
CA ASP A 185 -8.14 28.77 3.18
C ASP A 185 -6.87 27.92 3.22
N ALA A 186 -6.78 26.95 2.30
CA ALA A 186 -5.58 26.14 2.12
C ALA A 186 -4.39 26.99 1.68
N SER A 187 -4.57 27.86 0.69
CA SER A 187 -3.51 28.76 0.21
C SER A 187 -3.00 29.69 1.31
N ASP A 188 -3.89 30.24 2.14
CA ASP A 188 -3.52 31.07 3.29
C ASP A 188 -2.76 30.25 4.34
N SER A 189 -3.21 29.03 4.62
CA SER A 189 -2.54 28.11 5.54
C SER A 189 -1.15 27.72 5.04
N PHE A 190 -0.99 27.43 3.74
CA PHE A 190 0.31 27.14 3.13
C PHE A 190 1.25 28.34 3.29
N ARG A 191 0.81 29.56 2.93
CA ARG A 191 1.61 30.77 3.13
C ARG A 191 2.04 30.94 4.57
N GLN A 192 1.15 30.70 5.54
CA GLN A 192 1.49 30.78 6.96
C GLN A 192 2.53 29.73 7.35
N ILE A 193 2.38 28.47 6.93
CA ILE A 193 3.38 27.42 7.17
C ILE A 193 4.74 27.81 6.59
N LEU A 194 4.77 28.36 5.38
CA LEU A 194 6.02 28.78 4.73
C LEU A 194 6.69 29.94 5.47
N ILE A 195 5.93 30.78 6.19
CA ILE A 195 6.48 31.79 7.10
C ILE A 195 7.00 31.14 8.39
N ASP A 196 6.28 30.16 8.94
CA ASP A 196 6.59 29.54 10.23
C ASP A 196 7.78 28.58 10.16
N ILE A 197 7.99 27.90 9.04
CA ILE A 197 9.14 27.01 8.85
C ILE A 197 10.44 27.82 8.81
N LYS A 198 11.35 27.52 9.74
CA LYS A 198 12.63 28.22 9.89
C LYS A 198 13.86 27.39 9.51
N ASP A 199 13.75 26.07 9.55
CA ASP A 199 14.86 25.15 9.32
C ASP A 199 14.37 23.76 8.90
N ASN A 200 15.30 22.81 8.77
CA ASN A 200 15.05 21.43 8.39
C ASN A 200 14.53 20.51 9.52
N SER A 201 14.25 21.04 10.71
CA SER A 201 13.59 20.27 11.78
C SER A 201 12.09 20.10 11.55
N ILE A 202 11.52 20.88 10.63
CA ILE A 202 10.12 20.82 10.20
C ILE A 202 10.07 20.32 8.75
N ALA A 203 9.29 19.27 8.51
CA ALA A 203 9.01 18.76 7.18
C ALA A 203 7.56 19.07 6.77
N LEU A 204 7.35 19.43 5.51
CA LEU A 204 6.03 19.54 4.91
C LEU A 204 5.69 18.25 4.16
N TRP A 205 4.58 17.63 4.56
CA TRP A 205 4.02 16.48 3.88
C TRP A 205 2.94 16.92 2.90
N LEU A 206 3.04 16.44 1.65
CA LEU A 206 2.02 16.61 0.62
C LEU A 206 1.30 15.28 0.35
N PRO A 207 0.06 15.08 0.84
CA PRO A 207 -0.75 13.89 0.58
C PRO A 207 -1.02 13.68 -0.92
N ARG A 208 -1.44 12.47 -1.30
CA ARG A 208 -1.70 12.12 -2.70
C ARG A 208 -2.98 12.78 -3.21
N GLU A 209 -4.10 12.51 -2.52
CA GLU A 209 -5.38 13.17 -2.80
C GLU A 209 -5.41 14.47 -2.00
N ASN A 210 -4.75 15.50 -2.50
CA ASN A 210 -4.67 16.79 -1.82
C ASN A 210 -5.44 17.87 -2.57
N ALA A 211 -6.76 17.91 -2.40
CA ALA A 211 -7.58 19.00 -2.90
C ALA A 211 -7.23 20.38 -2.28
N ALA A 212 -6.39 20.41 -1.24
CA ALA A 212 -5.93 21.65 -0.63
C ALA A 212 -4.73 22.28 -1.37
N LEU A 213 -4.04 21.53 -2.24
CA LEU A 213 -2.86 22.00 -2.96
C LEU A 213 -3.21 22.31 -4.42
N ASP A 214 -3.03 23.56 -4.82
CA ASP A 214 -3.03 23.91 -6.25
C ASP A 214 -1.70 23.48 -6.89
N GLU A 215 -1.78 22.49 -7.78
CA GLU A 215 -0.62 21.89 -8.47
C GLU A 215 0.12 22.85 -9.42
N GLN A 216 -0.54 23.90 -9.90
CA GLN A 216 0.01 24.81 -10.91
C GLN A 216 0.62 26.05 -10.29
N ALA A 217 -0.05 26.64 -9.31
CA ALA A 217 0.34 27.89 -8.67
C ALA A 217 1.10 27.64 -7.37
N LEU A 218 0.53 26.83 -6.47
CA LEU A 218 1.03 26.74 -5.10
C LEU A 218 2.16 25.71 -4.95
N PHE A 219 2.11 24.60 -5.66
CA PHE A 219 3.16 23.59 -5.58
C PHE A 219 4.55 24.13 -6.01
N PRO A 220 4.71 24.87 -7.13
CA PRO A 220 5.98 25.51 -7.47
C PRO A 220 6.44 26.53 -6.42
N GLU A 221 5.52 27.30 -5.84
CA GLU A 221 5.83 28.25 -4.75
C GLU A 221 6.38 27.53 -3.53
N VAL A 222 5.73 26.45 -3.09
CA VAL A 222 6.18 25.60 -1.97
C VAL A 222 7.58 25.06 -2.23
N LEU A 223 7.87 24.54 -3.43
CA LEU A 223 9.20 24.02 -3.75
C LEU A 223 10.26 25.11 -3.80
N ARG A 224 9.94 26.30 -4.32
CA ARG A 224 10.85 27.45 -4.33
C ARG A 224 11.20 27.87 -2.91
N GLU A 225 10.20 28.02 -2.05
CA GLU A 225 10.41 28.36 -0.64
C GLU A 225 11.18 27.27 0.12
N ALA A 226 10.90 25.99 -0.17
CA ALA A 226 11.65 24.87 0.39
C ALA A 226 13.13 24.92 0.02
N TRP A 227 13.43 25.29 -1.23
CA TRP A 227 14.79 25.49 -1.69
C TRP A 227 15.45 26.69 -0.99
N GLU A 228 14.81 27.85 -0.98
CA GLU A 228 15.38 29.07 -0.39
C GLU A 228 15.62 28.96 1.13
N LYS A 229 14.71 28.28 1.84
CA LYS A 229 14.74 28.15 3.31
C LYS A 229 15.32 26.81 3.80
N ASN A 230 15.76 25.93 2.89
CA ASN A 230 16.34 24.63 3.20
C ASN A 230 15.47 23.75 4.13
N PHE A 231 14.16 23.67 3.88
CA PHE A 231 13.28 22.76 4.63
C PHE A 231 12.85 21.57 3.79
N VAL A 232 12.41 20.49 4.46
CA VAL A 232 12.09 19.23 3.80
C VAL A 232 10.65 19.25 3.27
N VAL A 233 10.46 18.95 1.99
CA VAL A 233 9.16 18.61 1.41
C VAL A 233 9.19 17.15 0.97
N PHE A 234 8.26 16.33 1.45
CA PHE A 234 8.07 14.97 0.94
C PHE A 234 6.60 14.75 0.56
N SER A 235 6.34 13.77 -0.31
CA SER A 235 5.00 13.61 -0.88
C SER A 235 4.58 12.16 -1.04
N SER A 236 3.27 11.91 -0.96
CA SER A 236 2.65 10.63 -1.35
C SER A 236 2.37 10.52 -2.87
N ASN A 237 2.82 11.50 -3.66
CA ASN A 237 2.77 11.51 -5.13
C ASN A 237 4.18 11.47 -5.74
N LEU A 238 4.47 10.43 -6.54
CA LEU A 238 5.76 10.23 -7.19
C LEU A 238 6.16 11.38 -8.13
N GLU A 239 5.19 11.98 -8.83
CA GLU A 239 5.48 13.08 -9.77
C GLU A 239 6.04 14.32 -9.07
N HIS A 240 5.76 14.51 -7.76
CA HIS A 240 6.32 15.62 -7.00
C HIS A 240 7.82 15.46 -6.79
N VAL A 241 8.34 14.23 -6.73
CA VAL A 241 9.78 13.96 -6.58
C VAL A 241 10.53 14.42 -7.81
N ARG A 242 10.00 14.14 -9.01
CA ARG A 242 10.56 14.62 -10.28
C ARG A 242 10.65 16.15 -10.32
N LYS A 243 9.66 16.83 -9.72
CA LYS A 243 9.58 18.30 -9.69
C LYS A 243 10.42 18.95 -8.59
N GLY A 244 10.76 18.26 -7.50
CA GLY A 244 11.67 18.78 -6.47
C GLY A 244 11.39 18.35 -5.04
N ALA A 245 10.30 17.62 -4.75
CA ALA A 245 10.12 17.02 -3.43
C ALA A 245 11.25 16.02 -3.15
N LEU A 246 11.69 15.92 -1.88
CA LEU A 246 12.84 15.10 -1.49
C LEU A 246 12.62 13.63 -1.81
N PHE A 247 11.48 13.06 -1.43
CA PHE A 247 11.17 11.67 -1.71
C PHE A 247 9.66 11.42 -1.76
N SER A 248 9.32 10.26 -2.33
CA SER A 248 7.99 9.65 -2.27
C SER A 248 8.12 8.14 -2.16
N LEU A 249 7.14 7.53 -1.49
CA LEU A 249 6.97 6.07 -1.49
C LEU A 249 5.89 5.70 -2.50
N TYR A 250 6.18 4.69 -3.32
CA TYR A 250 5.25 4.19 -4.33
C TYR A 250 5.18 2.65 -4.29
N PRO A 251 4.13 2.04 -4.83
CA PRO A 251 3.94 0.59 -4.70
C PRO A 251 5.07 -0.24 -5.31
N ASP A 252 5.57 -1.21 -4.53
CA ASP A 252 6.22 -2.40 -5.07
C ASP A 252 5.11 -3.37 -5.49
N ASN A 253 4.70 -3.35 -6.76
CA ASN A 253 3.60 -4.17 -7.25
C ASN A 253 3.90 -5.68 -7.09
N PHE A 254 5.15 -6.07 -7.28
CA PHE A 254 5.58 -7.45 -7.14
C PHE A 254 5.54 -7.88 -5.67
N GLY A 255 6.12 -7.06 -4.78
CA GLY A 255 6.05 -7.23 -3.33
C GLY A 255 4.60 -7.31 -2.83
N MET A 256 3.75 -6.38 -3.26
CA MET A 256 2.33 -6.36 -2.95
C MET A 256 1.63 -7.62 -3.43
N GLY A 257 2.00 -8.17 -4.59
CA GLY A 257 1.52 -9.47 -5.07
C GLY A 257 1.79 -10.59 -4.07
N ARG A 258 3.00 -10.68 -3.52
CA ARG A 258 3.32 -11.66 -2.47
C ARG A 258 2.48 -11.46 -1.22
N SER A 259 2.32 -10.22 -0.77
CA SER A 259 1.48 -9.90 0.40
C SER A 259 0.00 -10.25 0.19
N LEU A 260 -0.54 -10.02 -1.02
CA LEU A 260 -1.91 -10.41 -1.38
C LEU A 260 -2.08 -11.92 -1.41
N ALA A 261 -1.09 -12.67 -1.90
CA ALA A 261 -1.09 -14.14 -1.84
C ALA A 261 -1.13 -14.65 -0.40
N ASN A 262 -0.32 -14.05 0.49
CA ASN A 262 -0.34 -14.40 1.92
C ASN A 262 -1.70 -14.14 2.57
N LEU A 263 -2.34 -13.00 2.26
CA LEU A 263 -3.70 -12.72 2.71
C LEU A 263 -4.72 -13.72 2.14
N ALA A 264 -4.59 -14.11 0.87
CA ALA A 264 -5.47 -15.09 0.25
C ALA A 264 -5.38 -16.46 0.93
N VAL A 265 -4.17 -16.90 1.30
CA VAL A 265 -3.94 -18.12 2.07
C VAL A 265 -4.56 -18.02 3.46
N GLN A 266 -4.40 -16.90 4.16
CA GLN A 266 -4.97 -16.71 5.49
C GLN A 266 -6.50 -16.71 5.48
N GLN A 267 -7.11 -16.15 4.43
CA GLN A 267 -8.55 -16.02 4.30
C GLN A 267 -9.29 -17.37 4.21
N VAL A 268 -8.62 -18.41 3.69
CA VAL A 268 -9.20 -19.77 3.58
C VAL A 268 -8.88 -20.66 4.78
N GLN A 269 -8.03 -20.22 5.70
CA GLN A 269 -7.65 -21.03 6.86
C GLN A 269 -8.81 -21.15 7.86
N PRO A 270 -9.13 -22.37 8.34
CA PRO A 270 -10.14 -22.56 9.37
C PRO A 270 -9.82 -21.78 10.64
N GLY A 271 -10.77 -20.97 11.12
CA GLY A 271 -10.58 -20.14 12.31
C GLY A 271 -9.70 -18.90 12.11
N GLY A 272 -9.34 -18.58 10.86
CA GLY A 272 -8.65 -17.33 10.52
C GLY A 272 -9.46 -16.12 10.94
N LYS A 273 -8.81 -15.16 11.61
CA LYS A 273 -9.44 -13.88 11.95
C LYS A 273 -9.46 -13.02 10.68
N LEU A 274 -10.66 -12.60 10.26
CA LEU A 274 -10.81 -11.64 9.17
C LEU A 274 -10.08 -10.35 9.54
N GLU A 275 -9.01 -10.05 8.81
CA GLU A 275 -8.30 -8.79 8.97
C GLU A 275 -8.97 -7.70 8.13
N PRO A 276 -9.12 -6.48 8.65
CA PRO A 276 -9.59 -5.35 7.84
C PRO A 276 -8.58 -5.05 6.74
N VAL A 277 -9.02 -4.30 5.72
CA VAL A 277 -8.13 -3.77 4.68
C VAL A 277 -7.00 -2.97 5.32
N LYS A 278 -5.76 -3.34 5.00
CA LYS A 278 -4.53 -2.72 5.51
C LYS A 278 -4.00 -1.66 4.56
N LEU A 279 -3.21 -0.74 5.09
CA LEU A 279 -2.43 0.19 4.27
C LEU A 279 -1.21 -0.49 3.64
N LEU A 280 -0.76 0.05 2.50
CA LEU A 280 0.36 -0.50 1.74
C LEU A 280 1.67 -0.34 2.49
N ARG A 281 2.41 -1.45 2.64
CA ARG A 281 3.76 -1.49 3.21
C ARG A 281 4.82 -1.97 2.21
N ASP A 282 4.42 -2.69 1.17
CA ASP A 282 5.28 -3.06 0.04
C ASP A 282 5.54 -1.83 -0.83
N LEU A 283 6.60 -1.10 -0.49
CA LEU A 283 6.89 0.22 -1.02
C LEU A 283 8.32 0.29 -1.55
N LEU A 284 8.45 0.94 -2.69
CA LEU A 284 9.71 1.39 -3.26
C LEU A 284 9.92 2.88 -2.94
N VAL A 285 11.19 3.28 -2.88
CA VAL A 285 11.59 4.66 -2.58
C VAL A 285 12.03 5.37 -3.85
N ALA A 286 11.42 6.51 -4.14
CA ALA A 286 11.90 7.47 -5.12
C ALA A 286 12.51 8.69 -4.42
N VAL A 287 13.70 9.12 -4.81
CA VAL A 287 14.43 10.24 -4.18
C VAL A 287 14.89 11.26 -5.20
N ASN A 288 14.75 12.55 -4.89
CA ASN A 288 15.39 13.62 -5.64
C ASN A 288 16.78 13.91 -5.04
N LEU A 289 17.83 13.42 -5.71
CA LEU A 289 19.22 13.58 -5.32
C LEU A 289 19.66 15.04 -5.34
N ARG A 290 19.16 15.85 -6.28
CA ARG A 290 19.48 17.29 -6.31
C ARG A 290 18.91 18.00 -5.08
N THR A 291 17.66 17.72 -4.71
CA THR A 291 17.05 18.24 -3.49
C THR A 291 17.79 17.73 -2.25
N ALA A 292 18.16 16.45 -2.23
CA ALA A 292 18.90 15.87 -1.13
C ALA A 292 20.26 16.54 -0.91
N GLU A 293 21.04 16.74 -1.99
CA GLU A 293 22.33 17.43 -1.95
C GLU A 293 22.19 18.88 -1.49
N HIS A 294 21.15 19.59 -1.96
CA HIS A 294 20.84 20.96 -1.52
C HIS A 294 20.52 21.04 -0.02
N LEU A 295 19.83 20.03 0.51
CA LEU A 295 19.56 19.88 1.95
C LEU A 295 20.79 19.39 2.75
N GLY A 296 21.95 19.22 2.11
CA GLY A 296 23.18 18.74 2.73
C GLY A 296 23.19 17.23 3.02
N LEU A 297 22.26 16.46 2.44
CA LEU A 297 22.15 15.02 2.64
C LEU A 297 23.12 14.28 1.72
N GLN A 298 24.00 13.50 2.32
CA GLN A 298 24.96 12.65 1.59
C GLN A 298 24.61 11.19 1.78
N PHE A 299 24.33 10.50 0.67
CA PHE A 299 23.99 9.09 0.68
C PHE A 299 25.19 8.23 0.25
N SER A 300 25.49 7.20 1.04
CA SER A 300 26.46 6.18 0.68
C SER A 300 26.03 5.44 -0.61
N ASN A 301 26.99 4.83 -1.30
CA ASN A 301 26.68 3.99 -2.47
C ASN A 301 25.70 2.85 -2.14
N GLN A 302 25.75 2.32 -0.92
CA GLN A 302 24.80 1.30 -0.47
C GLN A 302 23.39 1.87 -0.35
N THR A 303 23.23 3.01 0.32
CA THR A 303 21.93 3.68 0.47
C THR A 303 21.34 4.09 -0.88
N ARG A 304 22.17 4.58 -1.82
CA ARG A 304 21.72 4.95 -3.18
C ARG A 304 21.14 3.76 -3.95
N ARG A 305 21.63 2.54 -3.71
CA ARG A 305 21.11 1.31 -4.35
C ARG A 305 19.76 0.86 -3.81
N GLU A 306 19.36 1.34 -2.63
CA GLU A 306 18.04 1.06 -2.06
C GLU A 306 16.96 1.94 -2.70
N PHE A 307 17.34 3.02 -3.38
CA PHE A 307 16.40 3.88 -4.10
C PHE A 307 16.09 3.24 -5.46
N ALA A 308 14.86 2.78 -5.62
CA ALA A 308 14.40 2.19 -6.87
C ALA A 308 14.31 3.24 -7.99
N MET A 309 14.15 4.51 -7.65
CA MET A 309 14.14 5.62 -8.59
C MET A 309 14.87 6.84 -8.01
N VAL A 310 15.70 7.49 -8.83
CA VAL A 310 16.42 8.70 -8.46
C VAL A 310 16.20 9.81 -9.48
N PHE A 311 16.13 11.05 -9.00
CA PHE A 311 15.93 12.25 -9.82
C PHE A 311 16.99 13.33 -9.53
N PRO A 312 17.46 14.08 -10.54
CA PRO A 312 17.26 13.83 -11.97
C PRO A 312 17.82 12.45 -12.36
N THR A 313 17.28 11.87 -13.43
CA THR A 313 17.82 10.62 -13.97
C THR A 313 19.25 10.87 -14.45
N PRO A 314 20.23 10.02 -14.07
CA PRO A 314 21.63 10.16 -14.47
C PRO A 314 21.85 10.20 -15.99
#